data_AF-A0A6L6LVW0-F1
#
_entry.id   AF-A0A6L6LVW0-F1
#
_cell.length_a   1.000
_cell.length_b   1.000
_cell.length_c   1.000
_cell.angle_alpha   90.00
_cell.angle_beta   90.00
_cell.angle_gamma   90.00
#
_symmetry.space_group_name_H-M   'P 1'
#
loop_
_entity.id
_entity.type
_entity.pdbx_description
1 polymer ?
#
loop_
_entity_poly.entity_id
_entity_poly.type
_entity_poly.pdbx_seq_one_letter_code
_entity_poly.pdbx_strand_id
1 'polypeptide(L)'
;MNERLPTGEHEAHFWAEPSRDLIKRIEIIFSLVSSLKATPLAFQIDPYYLELLTRCRDFLSSSGGSSLPPNMAKVELYYTLPIFLPLSSITISHKQQDFTFDLKLIGSGSYANVYKYKDTFYNRPFILKRAKKELTDKEMARFKREFDVMNDLSSPYILEVYCYNPDKNEYIMEYMDYTLDGYIAAHNSTLTIIQRKGIAQQILRAFDYLHSKGHLHRDISPKNILIKEYDDTLVVKLSDFGLVKIPDSTLTTVNTEFKGYFNDPALVVEGFNTYGIVHETYALTRVIYFVMTGKTNTEKITNQNLRNFVERGLNPDKTKRFQNIRDMISAFKTI
;
A
#
# COMPACT_ATOMS: atom_id res chain seq x y z
N MET A 1 21.59 -28.49 32.09
CA MET A 1 20.88 -29.61 32.76
C MET A 1 21.39 -30.92 32.17
N ASN A 2 21.92 -31.80 33.03
CA ASN A 2 22.61 -33.06 32.76
C ASN A 2 23.91 -32.97 31.95
N GLU A 3 25.03 -32.75 32.64
CA GLU A 3 26.38 -32.96 32.06
C GLU A 3 26.78 -34.44 32.04
N ARG A 4 26.18 -35.27 32.92
CA ARG A 4 26.30 -36.74 32.90
C ARG A 4 24.93 -37.36 32.67
N LEU A 5 24.81 -38.16 31.61
CA LEU A 5 23.60 -38.88 31.25
C LEU A 5 23.62 -40.28 31.92
N PRO A 6 22.47 -40.77 32.42
CA PRO A 6 22.39 -42.10 33.01
C PRO A 6 22.64 -43.16 31.93
N THR A 7 23.53 -44.11 32.20
CA THR A 7 23.73 -45.31 31.36
C THR A 7 23.03 -46.50 32.00
N GLY A 8 22.92 -47.63 31.30
CA GLY A 8 22.39 -48.87 31.89
C GLY A 8 23.13 -49.35 33.15
N GLU A 9 24.35 -48.85 33.41
CA GLU A 9 25.22 -49.26 34.52
C GLU A 9 25.38 -48.17 35.61
N HIS A 10 24.99 -46.92 35.33
CA HIS A 10 25.19 -45.78 36.24
C HIS A 10 23.94 -44.87 36.30
N GLU A 11 23.37 -44.73 37.49
CA GLU A 11 22.25 -43.82 37.75
C GLU A 11 22.72 -42.35 37.87
N ALA A 12 21.85 -41.43 37.44
CA ALA A 12 22.04 -40.00 37.63
C ALA A 12 20.77 -39.43 38.28
N HIS A 13 20.91 -38.46 39.19
CA HIS A 13 19.79 -37.95 39.97
C HIS A 13 19.65 -36.43 39.90
N PHE A 14 18.42 -35.96 39.82
CA PHE A 14 18.08 -34.60 40.23
C PHE A 14 18.02 -34.52 41.75
N TRP A 15 18.45 -33.39 42.30
CA TRP A 15 18.35 -33.11 43.72
C TRP A 15 16.89 -32.82 44.09
N ALA A 16 16.54 -32.96 45.36
CA ALA A 16 15.15 -32.87 45.82
C ALA A 16 14.50 -31.51 45.53
N GLU A 17 15.22 -30.40 45.67
CA GLU A 17 14.69 -29.06 45.40
C GLU A 17 14.44 -28.80 43.90
N PRO A 18 15.40 -29.02 42.97
CA PRO A 18 15.15 -28.93 41.53
C PRO A 18 14.02 -29.85 41.04
N SER A 19 13.88 -31.04 41.62
CA SER A 19 12.79 -31.97 41.30
C SER A 19 11.43 -31.35 41.61
N ARG A 20 11.27 -30.76 42.81
CA ARG A 20 10.04 -30.10 43.23
C ARG A 20 9.73 -28.85 42.41
N ASP A 21 10.74 -28.04 42.08
CA ASP A 21 10.53 -26.84 41.26
C ASP A 21 10.03 -27.21 39.86
N LEU A 22 10.60 -28.26 39.24
CA LEU A 22 10.16 -28.74 37.93
C LEU A 22 8.74 -29.32 37.97
N ILE A 23 8.40 -30.11 39.00
CA ILE A 23 7.02 -30.60 39.20
C ILE A 23 6.04 -29.43 39.25
N LYS A 24 6.31 -28.43 40.09
CA LYS A 24 5.46 -27.25 40.26
C LYS A 24 5.25 -26.49 38.93
N ARG A 25 6.32 -26.32 38.15
CA ARG A 25 6.22 -25.66 36.84
C ARG A 25 5.37 -26.46 35.86
N ILE A 26 5.55 -27.78 35.80
CA ILE A 26 4.75 -28.67 34.95
C ILE A 26 3.26 -28.56 35.32
N GLU A 27 2.93 -28.57 36.61
CA GLU A 27 1.55 -28.43 37.10
C GLU A 27 0.94 -27.08 36.73
N ILE A 28 1.68 -25.98 36.91
CA ILE A 28 1.23 -24.64 36.52
C ILE A 28 0.93 -24.61 35.01
N ILE A 29 1.82 -25.16 34.18
CA ILE A 29 1.64 -25.19 32.72
C ILE A 29 0.35 -25.93 32.35
N PHE A 30 0.15 -27.15 32.86
CA PHE A 30 -1.06 -27.93 32.56
C PHE A 30 -2.33 -27.30 33.12
N SER A 31 -2.26 -26.69 34.31
CA SER A 31 -3.38 -25.97 34.92
C SER A 31 -3.79 -24.75 34.09
N LEU A 32 -2.83 -23.99 33.56
CA LEU A 32 -3.10 -22.86 32.66
C LEU A 32 -3.76 -23.33 31.35
N VAL A 33 -3.25 -24.41 30.74
CA VAL A 33 -3.87 -24.99 29.54
C VAL A 33 -5.33 -25.37 29.80
N SER A 34 -5.61 -26.03 30.92
CA SER A 34 -6.97 -26.44 31.28
C SER A 34 -7.89 -25.26 31.57
N SER A 35 -7.42 -24.31 32.39
CA SER A 35 -8.20 -23.17 32.87
C SER A 35 -8.52 -22.17 31.76
N LEU A 36 -7.60 -21.98 30.81
CA LEU A 36 -7.75 -21.00 29.74
C LEU A 36 -8.39 -21.57 28.48
N LYS A 37 -8.62 -22.89 28.39
CA LYS A 37 -9.11 -23.60 27.19
C LYS A 37 -10.38 -22.98 26.56
N ALA A 38 -11.27 -22.43 27.39
CA ALA A 38 -12.54 -21.84 26.96
C ALA A 38 -12.51 -20.29 26.91
N THR A 39 -11.33 -19.68 26.97
CA THR A 39 -11.15 -18.23 27.00
C THR A 39 -10.42 -17.74 25.75
N PRO A 40 -10.47 -16.43 25.43
CA PRO A 40 -9.65 -15.85 24.36
C PRO A 40 -8.13 -15.99 24.57
N LEU A 41 -7.70 -16.33 25.79
CA LEU A 41 -6.30 -16.55 26.16
C LEU A 41 -5.89 -18.02 26.02
N ALA A 42 -6.72 -18.87 25.42
CA ALA A 42 -6.41 -20.27 25.19
C ALA A 42 -5.13 -20.44 24.36
N PHE A 43 -4.29 -21.37 24.78
CA PHE A 43 -3.04 -21.73 24.11
C PHE A 43 -2.84 -23.25 24.17
N GLN A 44 -1.94 -23.76 23.32
CA GLN A 44 -1.49 -25.16 23.34
C GLN A 44 0.02 -25.25 23.60
N ILE A 45 0.46 -26.38 24.15
CA ILE A 45 1.88 -26.71 24.32
C ILE A 45 2.34 -27.39 23.03
N ASP A 46 3.51 -27.00 22.52
CA ASP A 46 4.14 -27.66 21.39
C ASP A 46 4.30 -29.19 21.62
N PRO A 47 4.05 -30.05 20.60
CA PRO A 47 4.03 -31.50 20.77
C PRO A 47 5.29 -32.11 21.38
N TYR A 48 6.49 -31.62 21.00
CA TYR A 48 7.75 -32.14 21.53
C TYR A 48 7.88 -31.84 23.03
N TYR A 49 7.55 -30.62 23.44
CA TYR A 49 7.58 -30.25 24.85
C TYR A 49 6.47 -30.91 25.65
N LEU A 50 5.29 -31.13 25.06
CA LEU A 50 4.21 -31.87 25.72
C LEU A 50 4.64 -33.30 26.06
N GLU A 51 5.27 -34.00 25.11
CA GLU A 51 5.81 -35.36 25.32
C GLU A 51 6.87 -35.34 26.42
N LEU A 52 7.81 -34.39 26.36
CA LEU A 52 8.86 -34.25 27.35
C LEU A 52 8.32 -33.98 28.77
N LEU A 53 7.40 -33.03 28.91
CA LEU A 53 6.78 -32.69 30.20
C LEU A 53 6.00 -33.88 30.75
N THR A 54 5.31 -34.63 29.89
CA THR A 54 4.59 -35.86 30.28
C THR A 54 5.57 -36.91 30.80
N ARG A 55 6.63 -37.19 30.05
CA ARG A 55 7.68 -38.14 30.46
C ARG A 55 8.37 -37.74 31.76
N CYS A 56 8.59 -36.43 31.98
CA CYS A 56 9.14 -35.92 33.23
C CYS A 56 8.23 -36.23 34.43
N ARG A 57 6.90 -36.18 34.27
CA ARG A 57 5.97 -36.53 35.37
C ARG A 57 6.08 -37.98 35.81
N ASP A 58 6.51 -38.87 34.91
CA ASP A 58 6.56 -40.31 35.21
C ASP A 58 7.69 -40.68 36.18
N PHE A 59 8.78 -39.91 36.23
CA PHE A 59 9.94 -40.22 37.08
C PHE A 59 10.28 -39.15 38.13
N LEU A 60 9.69 -37.96 38.07
CA LEU A 60 9.93 -36.91 39.07
C LEU A 60 9.26 -37.26 40.40
N SER A 61 10.03 -37.12 41.48
CA SER A 61 9.57 -37.34 42.85
C SER A 61 9.44 -36.04 43.64
N SER A 62 8.38 -35.93 44.44
CA SER A 62 8.17 -34.82 45.39
C SER A 62 9.00 -34.96 46.67
N SER A 63 9.54 -36.15 46.95
CA SER A 63 10.30 -36.48 48.15
C SER A 63 11.53 -37.33 47.81
N GLY A 64 12.70 -36.92 48.32
CA GLY A 64 13.97 -37.42 47.81
C GLY A 64 14.23 -36.89 46.39
N GLY A 65 15.47 -36.94 45.93
CA GLY A 65 15.79 -36.59 44.54
C GLY A 65 15.05 -37.48 43.54
N SER A 66 15.10 -37.11 42.25
CA SER A 66 14.50 -37.93 41.18
C SER A 66 15.60 -38.68 40.44
N SER A 67 15.51 -40.01 40.35
CA SER A 67 16.42 -40.79 39.49
C SER A 67 16.02 -40.60 38.02
N LEU A 68 17.01 -40.33 37.18
CA LEU A 68 16.80 -40.19 35.74
C LEU A 68 16.66 -41.57 35.11
N PRO A 69 15.69 -41.78 34.21
CA PRO A 69 15.54 -43.05 33.50
C PRO A 69 16.82 -43.46 32.76
N PRO A 70 17.20 -44.76 32.75
CA PRO A 70 18.38 -45.23 32.03
C PRO A 70 18.33 -44.82 30.55
N ASN A 71 19.48 -44.40 30.01
CA ASN A 71 19.63 -43.95 28.62
C ASN A 71 18.73 -42.76 28.23
N MET A 72 18.27 -41.96 29.20
CA MET A 72 17.54 -40.73 28.90
C MET A 72 18.43 -39.79 28.09
N ALA A 73 18.00 -39.47 26.88
CA ALA A 73 18.67 -38.51 26.02
C ALA A 73 18.77 -37.14 26.70
N LYS A 74 19.81 -36.39 26.37
CA LYS A 74 19.94 -35.00 26.82
C LYS A 74 18.74 -34.20 26.33
N VAL A 75 18.11 -33.46 27.24
CA VAL A 75 17.07 -32.50 26.87
C VAL A 75 17.75 -31.32 26.18
N GLU A 76 17.57 -31.21 24.87
CA GLU A 76 18.00 -30.05 24.11
C GLU A 76 16.90 -28.97 24.20
N LEU A 77 17.27 -27.82 24.78
CA LEU A 77 16.43 -26.62 24.78
C LEU A 77 16.71 -25.85 23.49
N TYR A 78 15.80 -25.93 22.52
CA TYR A 78 15.87 -25.09 21.34
C TYR A 78 15.30 -23.71 21.71
N TYR A 79 16.18 -22.75 22.02
CA TYR A 79 15.77 -21.35 22.06
C TYR A 79 15.50 -20.90 20.63
N THR A 80 14.22 -20.61 20.32
CA THR A 80 13.70 -19.73 19.24
C THR A 80 12.21 -19.91 18.94
N LEU A 81 11.49 -20.81 19.62
CA LEU A 81 10.05 -21.00 19.41
C LEU A 81 9.25 -20.60 20.66
N PRO A 82 8.20 -19.76 20.53
CA PRO A 82 7.32 -19.44 21.64
C PRO A 82 6.58 -20.70 22.10
N ILE A 83 6.65 -20.99 23.39
CA ILE A 83 6.00 -22.16 24.02
C ILE A 83 4.47 -22.01 24.00
N PHE A 84 3.96 -20.79 23.92
CA PHE A 84 2.54 -20.47 23.88
C PHE A 84 2.18 -19.84 22.54
N LEU A 85 1.33 -20.52 21.78
CA LEU A 85 0.74 -20.00 20.55
C LEU A 85 -0.73 -19.66 20.82
N PRO A 86 -1.18 -18.42 20.58
CA PRO A 86 -2.60 -18.09 20.66
C PRO A 86 -3.40 -18.94 19.67
N LEU A 87 -4.54 -19.49 20.10
CA LEU A 87 -5.41 -20.28 19.19
C LEU A 87 -5.96 -19.44 18.03
N SER A 88 -6.13 -18.14 18.23
CA SER A 88 -6.54 -17.17 17.20
C SER A 88 -5.34 -16.48 16.56
N SER A 89 -4.29 -17.23 16.23
CA SER A 89 -3.13 -16.72 15.49
C SER A 89 -2.92 -17.50 14.19
N ILE A 90 -2.35 -16.81 13.19
CA ILE A 90 -1.84 -17.43 11.97
C ILE A 90 -0.33 -17.24 11.96
N THR A 91 0.42 -18.28 11.58
CA THR A 91 1.85 -18.16 11.29
C THR A 91 2.01 -18.00 9.79
N ILE A 92 2.41 -16.82 9.34
CA ILE A 92 2.78 -16.58 7.94
C ILE A 92 4.30 -16.80 7.85
N SER A 93 4.70 -18.01 7.48
CA SER A 93 6.11 -18.32 7.24
C SER A 93 6.54 -17.80 5.86
N HIS A 94 6.96 -16.53 5.81
CA HIS A 94 7.85 -16.08 4.74
C HIS A 94 9.23 -16.68 5.04
N LYS A 95 9.53 -17.90 4.56
CA LYS A 95 10.93 -18.37 4.53
C LYS A 95 11.76 -17.20 3.98
N GLN A 96 12.86 -16.82 4.63
CA GLN A 96 13.82 -15.84 4.11
C GLN A 96 14.40 -16.36 2.79
N GLN A 97 13.63 -16.25 1.73
CA GLN A 97 14.01 -16.53 0.37
C GLN A 97 13.90 -15.21 -0.35
N ASP A 98 15.02 -14.73 -0.85
CA ASP A 98 15.04 -13.64 -1.79
C ASP A 98 14.37 -14.14 -3.07
N PHE A 99 13.23 -13.55 -3.40
CA PHE A 99 12.56 -13.81 -4.67
C PHE A 99 13.13 -12.87 -5.72
N THR A 100 13.57 -13.42 -6.85
CA THR A 100 13.96 -12.64 -8.02
C THR A 100 12.85 -12.73 -9.06
N PHE A 101 12.44 -11.59 -9.58
CA PHE A 101 11.40 -11.48 -10.60
C PHE A 101 11.96 -10.83 -11.86
N ASP A 102 11.53 -11.31 -13.02
CA ASP A 102 11.84 -10.67 -14.29
C ASP A 102 11.09 -9.35 -14.41
N LEU A 103 11.84 -8.27 -14.62
CA LEU A 103 11.30 -6.92 -14.80
C LEU A 103 11.10 -6.63 -16.28
N LYS A 104 9.88 -6.29 -16.68
CA LYS A 104 9.58 -5.75 -18.00
C LYS A 104 9.44 -4.24 -17.91
N LEU A 105 10.31 -3.48 -18.58
CA LEU A 105 10.16 -2.03 -18.70
C LEU A 105 8.87 -1.71 -19.48
N ILE A 106 7.99 -0.93 -18.89
CA ILE A 106 6.72 -0.50 -19.50
C ILE A 106 6.63 1.02 -19.68
N GLY A 107 7.50 1.79 -19.04
CA GLY A 107 7.56 3.23 -19.20
C GLY A 107 8.89 3.81 -18.72
N SER A 108 9.33 4.89 -19.36
CA SER A 108 10.48 5.68 -18.91
C SER A 108 10.09 7.15 -18.94
N GLY A 109 10.01 7.76 -17.76
CA GLY A 109 9.70 9.18 -17.58
C GLY A 109 10.96 10.02 -17.45
N SER A 110 10.80 11.31 -17.13
CA SER A 110 11.93 12.19 -16.83
C SER A 110 12.67 11.75 -15.56
N TYR A 111 11.94 11.31 -14.53
CA TYR A 111 12.52 11.05 -13.21
C TYR A 111 12.71 9.58 -12.86
N ALA A 112 11.95 8.68 -13.49
CA ALA A 112 11.91 7.28 -13.10
C ALA A 112 11.65 6.35 -14.29
N ASN A 113 12.04 5.10 -14.11
CA ASN A 113 11.66 3.97 -14.96
C ASN A 113 10.57 3.16 -14.25
N VAL A 114 9.61 2.67 -15.03
CA VAL A 114 8.45 1.91 -14.55
C VAL A 114 8.54 0.50 -15.12
N TYR A 115 8.58 -0.49 -14.24
CA TYR A 115 8.70 -1.90 -14.60
C TYR A 115 7.47 -2.68 -14.12
N LYS A 116 6.99 -3.61 -14.95
CA LYS A 116 6.00 -4.60 -14.58
C LYS A 116 6.69 -5.90 -14.22
N TYR A 117 6.24 -6.56 -13.15
CA TYR A 117 6.63 -7.92 -12.82
C TYR A 117 5.42 -8.71 -12.30
N LYS A 118 5.54 -10.04 -12.27
CA LYS A 118 4.51 -10.92 -11.71
C LYS A 118 5.05 -11.55 -10.44
N ASP A 119 4.43 -11.20 -9.32
CA ASP A 119 4.74 -11.83 -8.04
C ASP A 119 4.18 -13.27 -8.04
N THR A 120 5.04 -14.24 -7.71
CA THR A 120 4.71 -15.67 -7.76
C THR A 120 4.02 -16.16 -6.50
N PHE A 121 4.15 -15.43 -5.38
CA PHE A 121 3.49 -15.76 -4.12
C PHE A 121 2.00 -15.42 -4.19
N TYR A 122 1.67 -14.19 -4.60
CA TYR A 122 0.30 -13.73 -4.80
C TYR A 122 -0.28 -14.12 -6.16
N ASN A 123 0.57 -14.55 -7.11
CA ASN A 123 0.22 -14.81 -8.50
C ASN A 123 -0.45 -13.59 -9.17
N ARG A 124 0.04 -12.38 -8.87
CA ARG A 124 -0.52 -11.09 -9.33
C ARG A 124 0.56 -10.20 -9.96
N PRO A 125 0.19 -9.38 -10.96
CA PRO A 125 1.09 -8.37 -11.49
C PRO A 125 1.23 -7.19 -10.52
N PHE A 126 2.45 -6.65 -10.44
CA PHE A 126 2.78 -5.42 -9.71
C PHE A 126 3.64 -4.51 -10.57
N ILE A 127 3.76 -3.26 -10.14
CA ILE A 127 4.65 -2.28 -10.74
C ILE A 127 5.77 -1.93 -9.76
N LEU A 128 6.98 -1.81 -10.30
CA LEU A 128 8.15 -1.23 -9.62
C LEU A 128 8.48 0.11 -10.30
N LYS A 129 8.41 1.20 -9.56
CA LYS A 129 8.89 2.52 -10.01
C LYS A 129 10.28 2.73 -9.42
N ARG A 130 11.29 2.97 -10.26
CA ARG A 130 12.69 3.19 -9.85
C ARG A 130 13.18 4.54 -10.32
N ALA A 131 13.70 5.36 -9.41
CA ALA A 131 14.33 6.63 -9.74
C ALA A 131 15.52 6.44 -10.68
N LYS A 132 15.76 7.40 -11.58
CA LYS A 132 16.97 7.42 -12.41
C LYS A 132 18.20 7.73 -11.56
N LYS A 133 19.38 7.31 -12.02
CA LYS A 133 20.63 7.49 -11.26
C LYS A 133 21.13 8.94 -11.29
N GLU A 134 20.74 9.68 -12.32
CA GLU A 134 21.23 11.03 -12.62
C GLU A 134 20.37 12.14 -11.99
N LEU A 135 19.48 11.80 -11.05
CA LEU A 135 18.64 12.79 -10.38
C LEU A 135 19.46 13.67 -9.43
N THR A 136 19.13 14.96 -9.40
CA THR A 136 19.58 15.87 -8.34
C THR A 136 18.96 15.49 -7.00
N ASP A 137 19.57 15.89 -5.89
CA ASP A 137 19.03 15.66 -4.53
C ASP A 137 17.58 16.16 -4.39
N LYS A 138 17.26 17.27 -5.06
CA LYS A 138 15.92 17.85 -5.07
C LYS A 138 14.91 16.97 -5.80
N GLU A 139 15.29 16.38 -6.93
CA GLU A 139 14.45 15.48 -7.70
C GLU A 139 14.28 14.13 -6.99
N MET A 140 15.34 13.65 -6.34
CA MET A 140 15.27 12.45 -5.50
C MET A 140 14.35 12.65 -4.31
N ALA A 141 14.43 13.79 -3.63
CA ALA A 141 13.53 14.14 -2.53
C ALA A 141 12.07 14.23 -3.00
N ARG A 142 11.81 14.70 -4.22
CA ARG A 142 10.46 14.68 -4.83
C ARG A 142 9.98 13.27 -5.10
N PHE A 143 10.85 12.40 -5.63
CA PHE A 143 10.51 11.00 -5.88
C PHE A 143 10.12 10.28 -4.59
N LYS A 144 10.91 10.45 -3.51
CA LYS A 144 10.57 9.88 -2.20
C LYS A 144 9.26 10.47 -1.66
N ARG A 145 9.08 11.78 -1.77
CA ARG A 145 7.83 12.43 -1.34
C ARG A 145 6.61 11.90 -2.07
N GLU A 146 6.73 11.63 -3.36
CA GLU A 146 5.65 11.03 -4.16
C GLU A 146 5.14 9.75 -3.49
N PHE A 147 6.07 8.87 -3.10
CA PHE A 147 5.76 7.66 -2.34
C PHE A 147 5.15 7.99 -0.98
N ASP A 148 5.79 8.85 -0.18
CA ASP A 148 5.34 9.17 1.18
C ASP A 148 3.89 9.71 1.18
N VAL A 149 3.55 10.60 0.24
CA VAL A 149 2.20 11.18 0.10
C VAL A 149 1.19 10.11 -0.31
N MET A 150 1.50 9.28 -1.32
CA MET A 150 0.59 8.21 -1.72
C MET A 150 0.37 7.19 -0.59
N ASN A 151 1.42 6.88 0.17
CA ASN A 151 1.37 5.90 1.26
C ASN A 151 0.51 6.39 2.45
N ASP A 152 0.41 7.70 2.68
CA ASP A 152 -0.43 8.28 3.75
C ASP A 152 -1.92 8.37 3.34
N LEU A 153 -2.21 8.35 2.04
CA LEU A 153 -3.56 8.50 1.52
C LEU A 153 -4.30 7.16 1.49
N SER A 154 -5.41 7.07 2.26
CA SER A 154 -6.32 5.93 2.24
C SER A 154 -7.62 6.24 1.50
N SER A 155 -7.67 5.90 0.20
CA SER A 155 -8.88 6.05 -0.62
C SER A 155 -8.87 5.07 -1.79
N PRO A 156 -10.03 4.48 -2.17
CA PRO A 156 -10.11 3.56 -3.30
C PRO A 156 -9.80 4.23 -4.64
N TYR A 157 -9.72 5.56 -4.69
CA TYR A 157 -9.43 6.34 -5.89
C TYR A 157 -8.01 6.93 -5.92
N ILE A 158 -7.14 6.51 -5.00
CA ILE A 158 -5.71 6.84 -5.00
C ILE A 158 -4.93 5.54 -5.21
N LEU A 159 -3.88 5.59 -6.02
CA LEU A 159 -3.03 4.44 -6.31
C LEU A 159 -2.34 3.95 -5.03
N GLU A 160 -2.45 2.66 -4.75
CA GLU A 160 -1.78 2.01 -3.62
C GLU A 160 -0.31 1.79 -3.92
N VAL A 161 0.53 2.24 -2.99
CA VAL A 161 1.96 1.95 -2.90
C VAL A 161 2.21 1.05 -1.69
N TYR A 162 3.25 0.21 -1.76
CA TYR A 162 3.47 -0.84 -0.76
C TYR A 162 4.79 -0.70 0.01
N CYS A 163 5.92 -0.79 -0.68
CA CYS A 163 7.23 -0.81 -0.04
C CYS A 163 8.20 0.07 -0.80
N TYR A 164 8.95 0.91 -0.08
CA TYR A 164 10.02 1.74 -0.61
C TYR A 164 11.38 1.18 -0.19
N ASN A 165 12.27 0.98 -1.15
CA ASN A 165 13.65 0.57 -0.95
C ASN A 165 14.58 1.80 -1.10
N PRO A 166 15.18 2.30 -0.01
CA PRO A 166 16.05 3.47 -0.04
C PRO A 166 17.38 3.21 -0.77
N ASP A 167 17.92 1.99 -0.74
CA ASP A 167 19.21 1.66 -1.37
C ASP A 167 19.15 1.76 -2.89
N LYS A 168 18.00 1.39 -3.46
CA LYS A 168 17.75 1.40 -4.91
C LYS A 168 16.88 2.58 -5.37
N ASN A 169 16.38 3.39 -4.44
CA ASN A 169 15.40 4.46 -4.69
C ASN A 169 14.25 3.97 -5.57
N GLU A 170 13.57 2.92 -5.11
CA GLU A 170 12.46 2.30 -5.83
C GLU A 170 11.30 1.96 -4.89
N TYR A 171 10.09 1.90 -5.42
CA TYR A 171 8.94 1.42 -4.66
C TYR A 171 7.99 0.58 -5.51
N ILE A 172 7.24 -0.27 -4.82
CA ILE A 172 6.24 -1.17 -5.41
C ILE A 172 4.86 -0.51 -5.32
N MET A 173 4.07 -0.63 -6.38
CA MET A 173 2.68 -0.16 -6.45
C MET A 173 1.79 -1.17 -7.18
N GLU A 174 0.47 -1.03 -7.02
CA GLU A 174 -0.49 -1.89 -7.67
C GLU A 174 -0.43 -1.76 -9.20
N TYR A 175 -0.84 -2.83 -9.90
CA TYR A 175 -0.89 -2.84 -11.36
C TYR A 175 -2.24 -2.34 -11.89
N MET A 176 -2.18 -1.27 -12.67
CA MET A 176 -3.31 -0.69 -13.41
C MET A 176 -3.22 -1.08 -14.89
N ASP A 177 -4.37 -1.29 -15.53
CA ASP A 177 -4.43 -1.82 -16.90
C ASP A 177 -4.20 -0.73 -17.95
N TYR A 178 -4.65 0.50 -17.67
CA TYR A 178 -4.56 1.62 -18.59
C TYR A 178 -4.23 2.94 -17.88
N THR A 179 -3.61 3.87 -18.61
CA THR A 179 -3.77 5.30 -18.35
C THR A 179 -5.12 5.77 -18.90
N LEU A 180 -5.66 6.88 -18.42
CA LEU A 180 -6.95 7.39 -18.87
C LEU A 180 -6.93 7.75 -20.36
N ASP A 181 -5.85 8.35 -20.86
CA ASP A 181 -5.70 8.60 -22.31
C ASP A 181 -5.64 7.30 -23.12
N GLY A 182 -4.91 6.29 -22.66
CA GLY A 182 -4.83 4.98 -23.30
C GLY A 182 -6.20 4.29 -23.34
N TYR A 183 -6.94 4.33 -22.23
CA TYR A 183 -8.27 3.73 -22.15
C TYR A 183 -9.28 4.45 -23.06
N ILE A 184 -9.32 5.79 -23.02
CA ILE A 184 -10.22 6.55 -23.90
C ILE A 184 -9.83 6.34 -25.36
N ALA A 185 -8.54 6.33 -25.72
CA ALA A 185 -8.11 6.08 -27.10
C ALA A 185 -8.57 4.71 -27.62
N ALA A 186 -8.51 3.67 -26.77
CA ALA A 186 -8.94 2.32 -27.14
C ALA A 186 -10.48 2.16 -27.21
N HIS A 187 -11.23 2.86 -26.35
CA HIS A 187 -12.67 2.60 -26.15
C HIS A 187 -13.59 3.78 -26.51
N ASN A 188 -13.07 4.86 -27.13
CA ASN A 188 -13.85 6.08 -27.33
C ASN A 188 -15.15 5.83 -28.11
N SER A 189 -15.13 4.97 -29.11
CA SER A 189 -16.31 4.70 -29.96
C SER A 189 -17.38 3.85 -29.27
N THR A 190 -17.02 3.08 -28.24
CA THR A 190 -17.92 2.14 -27.55
C THR A 190 -18.40 2.65 -26.19
N LEU A 191 -17.72 3.65 -25.61
CA LEU A 191 -18.08 4.21 -24.32
C LEU A 191 -19.42 4.94 -24.34
N THR A 192 -20.39 4.38 -23.62
CA THR A 192 -21.69 4.99 -23.37
C THR A 192 -21.57 6.23 -22.49
N ILE A 193 -22.58 7.11 -22.56
CA ILE A 193 -22.64 8.29 -21.70
C ILE A 193 -22.61 7.94 -20.20
N ILE A 194 -23.21 6.81 -19.80
CA ILE A 194 -23.25 6.35 -18.41
C ILE A 194 -21.84 5.96 -17.95
N GLN A 195 -21.10 5.20 -18.75
CA GLN A 195 -19.72 4.83 -18.44
C GLN A 195 -18.81 6.06 -18.35
N ARG A 196 -18.94 7.02 -19.27
CA ARG A 196 -18.19 8.28 -19.23
C ARG A 196 -18.48 9.09 -17.96
N LYS A 197 -19.75 9.21 -17.59
CA LYS A 197 -20.15 9.84 -16.32
C LYS A 197 -19.58 9.09 -15.12
N GLY A 198 -19.58 7.76 -15.14
CA GLY A 198 -18.98 6.93 -14.10
C GLY A 198 -17.49 7.22 -13.90
N ILE A 199 -16.70 7.25 -14.99
CA ILE A 199 -15.27 7.61 -14.95
C ILE A 199 -15.09 9.02 -14.40
N ALA A 200 -15.83 10.00 -14.94
CA ALA A 200 -15.76 11.40 -14.50
C ALA A 200 -16.10 11.57 -13.01
N GLN A 201 -17.11 10.87 -12.51
CA GLN A 201 -17.51 10.90 -11.11
C GLN A 201 -16.42 10.33 -10.19
N GLN A 202 -15.77 9.23 -10.58
CA GLN A 202 -14.66 8.67 -9.81
C GLN A 202 -13.47 9.65 -9.75
N ILE A 203 -13.13 10.29 -10.88
CA ILE A 203 -12.10 11.34 -10.91
C ILE A 203 -12.45 12.46 -9.92
N LEU A 204 -13.67 13.01 -10.01
CA LEU A 204 -14.10 14.09 -9.12
C LEU A 204 -14.07 13.68 -7.64
N ARG A 205 -14.45 12.45 -7.30
CA ARG A 205 -14.36 11.91 -5.92
C ARG A 205 -12.92 11.79 -5.45
N ALA A 206 -12.00 11.37 -6.33
CA ALA A 206 -10.59 11.27 -6.02
C ALA A 206 -10.00 12.63 -5.64
N PHE A 207 -10.33 13.67 -6.42
CA PHE A 207 -9.89 15.04 -6.14
C PHE A 207 -10.60 15.68 -4.94
N ASP A 208 -11.87 15.38 -4.70
CA ASP A 208 -12.55 15.82 -3.46
C ASP A 208 -11.88 15.24 -2.22
N TYR A 209 -11.54 13.94 -2.26
CA TYR A 209 -10.75 13.30 -1.21
C TYR A 209 -9.38 13.96 -1.05
N LEU A 210 -8.62 14.13 -2.14
CA LEU A 210 -7.28 14.71 -2.10
C LEU A 210 -7.29 16.13 -1.51
N HIS A 211 -8.22 16.97 -1.97
CA HIS A 211 -8.36 18.34 -1.47
C HIS A 211 -8.82 18.37 -0.01
N SER A 212 -9.64 17.41 0.44
CA SER A 212 -10.04 17.29 1.85
C SER A 212 -8.85 17.01 2.79
N LYS A 213 -7.76 16.45 2.25
CA LYS A 213 -6.48 16.23 2.96
C LYS A 213 -5.52 17.41 2.85
N GLY A 214 -5.94 18.52 2.22
CA GLY A 214 -5.11 19.73 2.07
C GLY A 214 -4.04 19.64 0.99
N HIS A 215 -4.10 18.61 0.12
CA HIS A 215 -3.17 18.44 -0.98
C HIS A 215 -3.72 18.98 -2.29
N LEU A 216 -2.85 19.55 -3.12
CA LEU A 216 -3.12 19.88 -4.52
C LEU A 216 -2.24 18.98 -5.39
N HIS A 217 -2.81 18.36 -6.43
CA HIS A 217 -2.10 17.40 -7.28
C HIS A 217 -1.03 18.06 -8.15
N ARG A 218 -1.36 19.22 -8.73
CA ARG A 218 -0.52 20.07 -9.57
C ARG A 218 -0.11 19.54 -10.94
N ASP A 219 -0.21 18.24 -11.16
CA ASP A 219 0.02 17.60 -12.46
C ASP A 219 -1.20 16.80 -12.95
N ILE A 220 -2.34 17.48 -13.04
CA ILE A 220 -3.58 16.83 -13.48
C ILE A 220 -3.53 16.62 -14.99
N SER A 221 -3.39 15.36 -15.41
CA SER A 221 -3.43 14.98 -16.81
C SER A 221 -4.03 13.58 -16.99
N PRO A 222 -4.53 13.24 -18.19
CA PRO A 222 -4.98 11.89 -18.49
C PRO A 222 -3.91 10.80 -18.35
N LYS A 223 -2.61 11.16 -18.30
CA LYS A 223 -1.52 10.21 -18.12
C LYS A 223 -1.33 9.79 -16.66
N ASN A 224 -1.71 10.66 -15.73
CA ASN A 224 -1.56 10.46 -14.28
C ASN A 224 -2.84 9.92 -13.63
N ILE A 225 -3.89 9.66 -14.42
CA ILE A 225 -5.12 9.01 -14.00
C ILE A 225 -5.10 7.61 -14.58
N LEU A 226 -5.20 6.61 -13.74
CA LEU A 226 -5.08 5.20 -14.11
C LEU A 226 -6.43 4.50 -13.99
N ILE A 227 -6.63 3.48 -14.82
CA ILE A 227 -7.84 2.66 -14.86
C ILE A 227 -7.48 1.20 -14.63
N LYS A 228 -8.18 0.59 -13.69
CA LYS A 228 -8.24 -0.84 -13.47
C LYS A 228 -9.54 -1.36 -14.05
N GLU A 229 -9.43 -2.35 -14.92
CA GLU A 229 -10.58 -3.01 -15.53
C GLU A 229 -10.81 -4.35 -14.83
N TYR A 230 -12.01 -4.49 -14.27
CA TYR A 230 -12.54 -5.74 -13.75
C TYR A 230 -13.67 -6.21 -14.67
N ASP A 231 -14.06 -7.48 -14.57
CA ASP A 231 -15.08 -8.07 -15.44
C ASP A 231 -16.43 -7.33 -15.42
N ASP A 232 -16.76 -6.68 -14.30
CA ASP A 232 -18.03 -6.00 -14.07
C ASP A 232 -17.91 -4.48 -13.87
N THR A 233 -16.71 -3.94 -13.67
CA THR A 233 -16.53 -2.53 -13.29
C THR A 233 -15.17 -1.95 -13.66
N LEU A 234 -15.13 -0.62 -13.75
CA LEU A 234 -13.90 0.15 -13.91
C LEU A 234 -13.60 0.92 -12.63
N VAL A 235 -12.37 0.84 -12.15
CA VAL A 235 -11.90 1.61 -11.00
C VAL A 235 -10.84 2.62 -11.48
N VAL A 236 -11.11 3.90 -11.20
CA VAL A 236 -10.18 5.00 -11.50
C VAL A 236 -9.33 5.29 -10.27
N LYS A 237 -8.01 5.42 -10.45
CA LYS A 237 -7.09 5.84 -9.39
C LYS A 237 -6.17 6.96 -9.85
N LEU A 238 -5.95 7.95 -9.00
CA LEU A 238 -4.95 8.99 -9.22
C LEU A 238 -3.55 8.48 -8.87
N SER A 239 -2.56 8.94 -9.62
CA SER A 239 -1.15 8.59 -9.48
C SER A 239 -0.27 9.81 -9.71
N ASP A 240 1.03 9.69 -9.43
CA ASP A 240 2.05 10.71 -9.67
C ASP A 240 1.86 12.02 -8.89
N PHE A 241 2.19 11.94 -7.60
CA PHE A 241 2.11 13.02 -6.62
C PHE A 241 3.40 13.87 -6.54
N GLY A 242 4.28 13.79 -7.54
CA GLY A 242 5.65 14.30 -7.48
C GLY A 242 5.76 15.83 -7.36
N LEU A 243 4.68 16.55 -7.67
CA LEU A 243 4.57 18.01 -7.59
C LEU A 243 3.63 18.50 -6.47
N VAL A 244 3.10 17.58 -5.66
CA VAL A 244 2.07 17.92 -4.67
C VAL A 244 2.58 18.96 -3.67
N LYS A 245 1.76 20.00 -3.46
CA LYS A 245 2.01 20.95 -2.38
C LYS A 245 1.62 20.30 -1.07
N ILE A 246 2.59 20.19 -0.18
CA ILE A 246 2.35 20.06 1.26
C ILE A 246 2.50 21.49 1.82
N PRO A 247 1.64 21.94 2.75
CA PRO A 247 1.90 23.16 3.52
C PRO A 247 3.37 23.18 4.00
N ASP A 248 4.03 24.34 3.91
CA ASP A 248 5.39 24.60 4.42
C ASP A 248 6.60 23.97 3.69
N SER A 249 6.43 23.27 2.57
CA SER A 249 7.57 22.72 1.79
C SER A 249 8.15 23.68 0.74
N THR A 250 9.47 23.95 0.78
CA THR A 250 10.24 24.73 -0.22
C THR A 250 10.73 23.92 -1.44
N LEU A 251 10.46 22.61 -1.51
CA LEU A 251 10.96 21.72 -2.57
C LEU A 251 10.31 21.92 -3.95
N THR A 252 9.34 22.82 -4.08
CA THR A 252 8.77 23.22 -5.38
C THR A 252 9.63 24.31 -6.02
N THR A 253 10.42 23.94 -7.03
CA THR A 253 11.18 24.91 -7.85
C THR A 253 10.22 25.60 -8.79
N VAL A 254 10.47 26.89 -8.98
CA VAL A 254 9.68 27.86 -9.74
C VAL A 254 9.64 27.55 -11.24
N ASN A 255 10.53 26.69 -11.74
CA ASN A 255 10.70 26.38 -13.17
C ASN A 255 10.58 24.86 -13.43
N THR A 256 9.39 24.28 -13.29
CA THR A 256 9.14 22.95 -13.86
C THR A 256 8.62 23.18 -15.28
N GLU A 257 9.31 22.66 -16.29
CA GLU A 257 8.95 22.79 -17.70
C GLU A 257 7.45 22.51 -17.92
N PHE A 258 6.80 23.36 -18.72
CA PHE A 258 5.41 23.23 -19.15
C PHE A 258 5.19 21.90 -19.90
N LYS A 259 4.90 20.81 -19.17
CA LYS A 259 4.56 19.51 -19.75
C LYS A 259 3.09 19.21 -19.49
N GLY A 260 2.22 19.74 -20.34
CA GLY A 260 0.82 19.30 -20.34
C GLY A 260 -0.14 20.27 -21.01
N TYR A 261 -0.89 19.78 -22.01
CA TYR A 261 -1.95 20.53 -22.72
C TYR A 261 -3.19 20.84 -21.85
N PHE A 262 -3.20 20.40 -20.59
CA PHE A 262 -4.35 20.47 -19.68
C PHE A 262 -4.17 21.50 -18.55
N ASN A 263 -2.95 21.98 -18.31
CA ASN A 263 -2.68 22.98 -17.28
C ASN A 263 -3.24 24.35 -17.65
N ASP A 264 -3.50 25.19 -16.63
CA ASP A 264 -3.94 26.57 -16.84
C ASP A 264 -2.85 27.39 -17.55
N PRO A 265 -3.10 27.92 -18.76
CA PRO A 265 -2.11 28.72 -19.48
C PRO A 265 -1.69 29.99 -18.72
N ALA A 266 -2.49 30.49 -17.77
CA ALA A 266 -2.13 31.64 -16.95
C ALA A 266 -0.85 31.40 -16.12
N LEU A 267 -0.55 30.13 -15.78
CA LEU A 267 0.65 29.76 -15.02
C LEU A 267 1.96 30.03 -15.80
N VAL A 268 1.90 30.20 -17.13
CA VAL A 268 3.06 30.61 -17.94
C VAL A 268 3.55 31.99 -17.52
N VAL A 269 2.60 32.89 -17.20
CA VAL A 269 2.87 34.29 -16.89
C VAL A 269 2.97 34.51 -15.39
N GLU A 270 2.06 33.92 -14.61
CA GLU A 270 1.97 34.13 -13.16
C GLU A 270 2.98 33.31 -12.36
N GLY A 271 3.54 32.26 -12.96
CA GLY A 271 4.46 31.34 -12.30
C GLY A 271 3.77 30.30 -11.42
N PHE A 272 4.41 29.14 -11.29
CA PHE A 272 3.84 27.97 -10.61
C PHE A 272 3.74 28.12 -9.07
N ASN A 273 4.38 29.13 -8.50
CA ASN A 273 4.26 29.50 -7.09
C ASN A 273 2.84 29.96 -6.72
N THR A 274 2.09 30.51 -7.67
CA THR A 274 0.68 30.95 -7.50
C THR A 274 -0.33 29.80 -7.62
N TYR A 275 0.14 28.57 -7.88
CA TYR A 275 -0.73 27.42 -8.08
C TYR A 275 -1.65 27.18 -6.88
N GLY A 276 -2.93 26.98 -7.18
CA GLY A 276 -4.03 26.91 -6.21
C GLY A 276 -5.27 26.25 -6.81
N ILE A 277 -6.35 26.20 -6.03
CA ILE A 277 -7.56 25.43 -6.38
C ILE A 277 -8.16 25.81 -7.75
N VAL A 278 -8.13 27.09 -8.13
CA VAL A 278 -8.66 27.57 -9.41
C VAL A 278 -7.91 26.99 -10.63
N HIS A 279 -6.64 26.63 -10.44
CA HIS A 279 -5.81 25.98 -11.45
C HIS A 279 -6.10 24.47 -11.53
N GLU A 280 -6.33 23.81 -10.38
CA GLU A 280 -6.79 22.41 -10.34
C GLU A 280 -8.13 22.27 -11.06
N THR A 281 -9.10 23.13 -10.74
CA THR A 281 -10.44 23.07 -11.34
C THR A 281 -10.41 23.34 -12.85
N TYR A 282 -9.46 24.15 -13.33
CA TYR A 282 -9.26 24.35 -14.77
C TYR A 282 -8.81 23.05 -15.43
N ALA A 283 -7.76 22.43 -14.91
CA ALA A 283 -7.22 21.19 -15.47
C ALA A 283 -8.20 20.02 -15.34
N LEU A 284 -8.94 19.94 -14.24
CA LEU A 284 -10.05 18.99 -14.09
C LEU A 284 -11.15 19.23 -15.12
N THR A 285 -11.48 20.49 -15.43
CA THR A 285 -12.52 20.79 -16.42
C THR A 285 -12.12 20.25 -17.79
N ARG A 286 -10.83 20.43 -18.14
CA ARG A 286 -10.25 19.85 -19.35
C ARG A 286 -10.28 18.32 -19.34
N VAL A 287 -9.92 17.67 -18.23
CA VAL A 287 -9.96 16.20 -18.10
C VAL A 287 -11.38 15.67 -18.20
N ILE A 288 -12.35 16.26 -17.49
CA ILE A 288 -13.74 15.85 -17.57
C ILE A 288 -14.28 16.02 -18.99
N TYR A 289 -13.98 17.14 -19.66
CA TYR A 289 -14.34 17.31 -21.06
C TYR A 289 -13.75 16.20 -21.97
N PHE A 290 -12.48 15.87 -21.76
CA PHE A 290 -11.81 14.79 -22.49
C PHE A 290 -12.48 13.44 -22.26
N VAL A 291 -12.83 13.09 -21.02
CA VAL A 291 -13.58 11.87 -20.70
C VAL A 291 -14.95 11.84 -21.38
N MET A 292 -15.64 12.98 -21.40
CA MET A 292 -17.00 13.06 -21.94
C MET A 292 -17.04 13.02 -23.48
N THR A 293 -15.94 13.36 -24.16
CA THR A 293 -15.95 13.56 -25.63
C THR A 293 -14.88 12.79 -26.40
N GLY A 294 -13.82 12.36 -25.72
CA GLY A 294 -12.58 11.87 -26.33
C GLY A 294 -11.76 12.95 -27.04
N LYS A 295 -12.09 14.24 -26.87
CA LYS A 295 -11.46 15.36 -27.58
C LYS A 295 -10.78 16.31 -26.59
N THR A 296 -9.78 17.04 -27.08
CA THR A 296 -9.04 18.06 -26.32
C THR A 296 -9.45 19.48 -26.68
N ASN A 297 -9.89 19.72 -27.92
CA ASN A 297 -10.39 21.01 -28.39
C ASN A 297 -11.85 21.22 -27.93
N THR A 298 -12.14 22.37 -27.30
CA THR A 298 -13.43 22.76 -26.71
C THR A 298 -14.29 23.69 -27.59
N GLU A 299 -13.91 23.96 -28.84
CA GLU A 299 -14.62 24.90 -29.73
C GLU A 299 -16.05 24.47 -30.11
N LYS A 300 -16.31 23.15 -30.20
CA LYS A 300 -17.58 22.60 -30.69
C LYS A 300 -18.19 21.63 -29.69
N ILE A 301 -18.91 22.16 -28.72
CA ILE A 301 -19.64 21.37 -27.71
C ILE A 301 -21.14 21.44 -28.01
N THR A 302 -21.76 20.32 -28.39
CA THR A 302 -23.20 20.29 -28.75
C THR A 302 -24.12 20.23 -27.53
N ASN A 303 -23.73 19.50 -26.48
CA ASN A 303 -24.52 19.39 -25.25
C ASN A 303 -24.42 20.69 -24.43
N GLN A 304 -25.56 21.33 -24.16
CA GLN A 304 -25.61 22.64 -23.50
C GLN A 304 -25.10 22.59 -22.05
N ASN A 305 -25.42 21.54 -21.30
CA ASN A 305 -24.98 21.41 -19.90
C ASN A 305 -23.46 21.22 -19.83
N LEU A 306 -22.90 20.40 -20.73
CA LEU A 306 -21.45 20.23 -20.84
C LEU A 306 -20.77 21.53 -21.30
N ARG A 307 -21.39 22.27 -22.23
CA ARG A 307 -20.88 23.58 -22.67
C ARG A 307 -20.82 24.56 -21.49
N ASN A 308 -21.92 24.71 -20.75
CA ASN A 308 -21.97 25.59 -19.57
C ASN A 308 -20.92 25.22 -18.52
N PHE A 309 -20.71 23.92 -18.29
CA PHE A 309 -19.69 23.43 -17.38
C PHE A 309 -18.28 23.80 -17.83
N VAL A 310 -17.97 23.60 -19.11
CA VAL A 310 -16.65 23.91 -19.69
C VAL A 310 -16.40 25.42 -19.73
N GLU A 311 -17.37 26.22 -20.14
CA GLU A 311 -17.26 27.69 -20.18
C GLU A 311 -17.03 28.28 -18.78
N ARG A 312 -17.68 27.72 -17.76
CA ARG A 312 -17.43 28.12 -16.36
C ARG A 312 -16.02 27.74 -15.93
N GLY A 313 -15.62 26.48 -16.11
CA GLY A 313 -14.33 25.99 -15.63
C GLY A 313 -13.11 26.57 -16.35
N LEU A 314 -13.26 26.93 -17.64
CA LEU A 314 -12.20 27.52 -18.46
C LEU A 314 -12.32 29.04 -18.62
N ASN A 315 -13.15 29.71 -17.83
CA ASN A 315 -13.40 31.14 -17.96
C ASN A 315 -12.08 31.95 -17.85
N PRO A 316 -11.79 32.92 -18.73
CA PRO A 316 -10.61 33.77 -18.59
C PRO A 316 -10.56 34.51 -17.25
N ASP A 317 -11.73 34.91 -16.73
CA ASP A 317 -11.89 35.48 -15.41
C ASP A 317 -11.92 34.37 -14.33
N LYS A 318 -10.84 34.27 -13.57
CA LYS A 318 -10.65 33.26 -12.52
C LYS A 318 -11.72 33.30 -11.43
N THR A 319 -12.33 34.46 -11.18
CA THR A 319 -13.39 34.62 -10.17
C THR A 319 -14.68 33.92 -10.57
N LYS A 320 -14.89 33.72 -11.89
CA LYS A 320 -16.06 33.04 -12.45
C LYS A 320 -15.87 31.52 -12.56
N ARG A 321 -14.65 31.01 -12.37
CA ARG A 321 -14.35 29.57 -12.37
C ARG A 321 -14.94 28.87 -11.15
N PHE A 322 -14.89 27.54 -11.16
CA PHE A 322 -15.16 26.76 -9.96
C PHE A 322 -14.14 27.13 -8.87
N GLN A 323 -14.62 27.59 -7.72
CA GLN A 323 -13.75 28.01 -6.61
C GLN A 323 -13.38 26.84 -5.70
N ASN A 324 -14.09 25.71 -5.83
CA ASN A 324 -13.82 24.48 -5.11
C ASN A 324 -14.37 23.27 -5.90
N ILE A 325 -13.95 22.08 -5.50
CA ILE A 325 -14.31 20.82 -6.15
C ILE A 325 -15.79 20.43 -5.94
N ARG A 326 -16.40 20.82 -4.82
CA ARG A 326 -17.81 20.50 -4.51
C ARG A 326 -18.77 21.23 -5.45
N ASP A 327 -18.48 22.50 -5.76
CA ASP A 327 -19.21 23.28 -6.75
C ASP A 327 -19.13 22.62 -8.13
N MET A 328 -17.94 22.12 -8.49
CA MET A 328 -17.71 21.40 -9.73
C MET A 328 -18.49 20.08 -9.78
N ILE A 329 -18.50 19.31 -8.70
CA ILE A 329 -19.31 18.09 -8.57
C ILE A 329 -20.80 18.41 -8.74
N SER A 330 -21.29 19.46 -8.10
CA SER A 330 -22.69 19.89 -8.20
C SER A 330 -23.06 20.27 -9.64
N ALA A 331 -22.20 21.03 -10.32
CA ALA A 331 -22.40 21.39 -11.72
C ALA A 331 -22.31 20.17 -12.65
N PHE A 332 -21.44 19.19 -12.36
CA PHE A 332 -21.31 18.00 -13.19
C PHE A 332 -22.56 17.11 -13.15
N LYS A 333 -23.31 17.10 -12.03
CA LYS A 333 -24.56 16.32 -11.91
C LYS A 333 -25.66 16.75 -12.89
N THR A 334 -25.57 17.95 -13.47
CA THR A 334 -26.56 18.45 -14.43
C THR A 334 -26.26 18.03 -15.86
N ILE A 335 -25.04 17.58 -16.16
CA ILE A 335 -24.66 16.95 -17.44
C ILE A 335 -25.22 15.55 -17.45
#